data_AF-A0A4R8RH03-F1
#
_entry.id   AF-A0A4R8RH03-F1
#
_cell.length_a   1.000
_cell.length_b   1.000
_cell.length_c   1.000
_cell.angle_alpha   90.00
_cell.angle_beta   90.00
_cell.angle_gamma   90.00
#
_symmetry.space_group_name_H-M   'P 1'
#
loop_
_entity.id
_entity.type
_entity.pdbx_description
1 polymer ?
#
loop_
_entity_poly.entity_id
_entity_poly.type
_entity_poly.pdbx_seq_one_letter_code
_entity_poly.pdbx_strand_id
1 'polypeptide(L)'
;MGNSWDQFRQQWSQPGDILSILMILGGDIIARALAQLAGAGLAPVAFSFGWVAYSVSAVVSAIGDGRLMPATPDYPCKVINGNSGYSVDNSSWVLGRIMRDFHVWSDEATTQMVSDLLEAKWTELKQSDPDVGKPAQARTGLVVSIFRPSRNRRGGIPRRDLLYWSGLGTILVQLGIATIPIATGSDWTILVLTVGGTALAVLTSLLPQWKEEKWACRTQSNDSYVVTGGNGSQHAIVVLANGHGLNLEDLAAGHRNMDMTTQNFTRVSVVVVSVLWMCLLISAAGIVENTWYMLAVGTVGILHNIAVAGAARRPENHGIHLDFVEVIGATKVMKTLLAVEQKYPRLGRSHAGYLPLSFWQVILEKPYVSLKVMN
;
A
#
# COMPACT_ATOMS: atom_id res chain seq x y z
N MET A 1 35.17 -7.31 37.88
CA MET A 1 34.08 -7.83 37.05
C MET A 1 32.89 -6.94 37.27
N GLY A 2 32.62 -5.99 36.36
CA GLY A 2 31.42 -5.15 36.46
C GLY A 2 30.19 -6.05 36.36
N ASN A 3 29.26 -5.92 37.30
CA ASN A 3 28.04 -6.71 37.29
C ASN A 3 27.31 -6.42 35.98
N SER A 4 26.93 -7.45 35.24
CA SER A 4 26.17 -7.35 33.99
C SER A 4 24.92 -6.46 34.13
N TRP A 5 24.34 -6.41 35.34
CA TRP A 5 23.23 -5.52 35.71
C TRP A 5 23.56 -4.02 35.65
N ASP A 6 24.78 -3.62 35.98
CA ASP A 6 25.19 -2.21 35.91
C ASP A 6 25.39 -1.80 34.45
N GLN A 7 25.97 -2.68 33.62
CA GLN A 7 26.06 -2.47 32.17
C GLN A 7 24.67 -2.41 31.52
N PHE A 8 23.74 -3.27 31.95
CA PHE A 8 22.36 -3.25 31.48
C PHE A 8 21.68 -1.93 31.89
N ARG A 9 21.77 -1.51 33.16
CA ARG A 9 21.25 -0.20 33.60
C ARG A 9 21.87 0.97 32.84
N GLN A 10 23.16 0.91 32.53
CA GLN A 10 23.86 1.96 31.78
C GLN A 10 23.39 2.03 30.33
N GLN A 11 23.20 0.88 29.66
CA GLN A 11 22.60 0.81 28.32
C GLN A 11 21.16 1.35 28.29
N TRP A 12 20.35 1.06 29.32
CA TRP A 12 19.02 1.66 29.45
C TRP A 12 19.07 3.15 29.79
N SER A 13 20.12 3.64 30.45
CA SER A 13 20.24 5.05 30.85
C SER A 13 20.81 5.97 29.76
N GLN A 14 21.61 5.43 28.83
CA GLN A 14 22.16 6.14 27.66
C GLN A 14 21.80 5.38 26.37
N PRO A 15 20.64 5.66 25.75
CA PRO A 15 20.08 4.86 24.66
C PRO A 15 20.75 5.08 23.28
N GLY A 16 22.03 5.46 23.22
CA GLY A 16 22.74 5.75 21.98
C GLY A 16 22.67 4.61 20.94
N ASP A 17 22.70 3.35 21.40
CA ASP A 17 22.64 2.17 20.53
C ASP A 17 21.23 1.86 19.99
N ILE A 18 20.17 2.27 20.70
CA ILE A 18 18.77 2.05 20.29
C ILE A 18 18.44 2.93 19.08
N LEU A 19 19.03 4.13 18.99
CA LEU A 19 18.88 5.03 17.85
C LEU A 19 19.36 4.38 16.55
N SER A 20 20.49 3.68 16.60
CA SER A 20 21.05 2.95 15.46
C SER A 20 20.12 1.84 14.96
N ILE A 21 19.52 1.08 15.88
CA ILE A 21 18.57 0.00 15.55
C ILE A 21 17.30 0.59 14.91
N LEU A 22 16.74 1.65 15.49
CA LEU A 22 15.54 2.31 14.99
C LEU A 22 15.77 2.95 13.61
N MET A 23 16.99 3.44 13.34
CA MET A 23 17.37 3.98 12.05
C MET A 23 17.48 2.87 10.99
N ILE A 24 18.12 1.74 11.31
CA ILE A 24 18.31 0.61 10.37
C ILE A 24 16.97 0.03 9.90
N LEU A 25 16.02 -0.19 10.82
CA LEU A 25 14.72 -0.78 10.47
C LEU A 25 13.71 0.24 9.94
N GLY A 26 13.93 1.53 10.21
CA GLY A 26 12.92 2.56 10.01
C GLY A 26 12.71 2.99 8.55
N GLY A 27 13.73 2.88 7.69
CA GLY A 27 13.67 3.40 6.31
C GLY A 27 12.52 2.82 5.47
N ASP A 28 12.38 1.50 5.47
CA ASP A 28 11.31 0.80 4.72
C ASP A 28 9.91 1.10 5.27
N ILE A 29 9.81 1.29 6.59
CA ILE A 29 8.55 1.66 7.25
C ILE A 29 8.10 3.04 6.77
N ILE A 30 9.04 4.00 6.73
CA ILE A 30 8.76 5.36 6.24
C ILE A 30 8.35 5.33 4.76
N ALA A 31 9.07 4.58 3.91
CA ALA A 31 8.73 4.46 2.49
C ALA A 31 7.29 3.96 2.28
N ARG A 32 6.85 2.94 3.03
CA ARG A 32 5.49 2.40 2.97
C ARG A 32 4.45 3.36 3.55
N ALA A 33 4.77 4.06 4.63
CA ALA A 33 3.88 5.06 5.23
C ALA A 33 3.66 6.26 4.28
N LEU A 34 4.73 6.71 3.60
CA LEU A 34 4.65 7.73 2.55
C LEU A 34 3.84 7.23 1.35
N ALA A 35 4.08 6.01 0.86
CA ALA A 35 3.29 5.45 -0.23
C ALA A 35 1.77 5.45 0.06
N GLN A 36 1.39 5.23 1.33
CA GLN A 36 -0.01 5.34 1.76
C GLN A 36 -0.57 6.76 1.74
N LEU A 37 0.13 7.70 2.38
CA LEU A 37 -0.44 9.03 2.70
C LEU A 37 -0.08 10.13 1.68
N ALA A 38 1.05 10.00 0.97
CA ALA A 38 1.56 11.01 0.05
C ALA A 38 0.78 11.08 -1.27
N GLY A 39 0.97 12.19 -1.98
CA GLY A 39 0.43 12.48 -3.33
C GLY A 39 -0.78 13.42 -3.37
N ALA A 40 -1.49 13.64 -2.26
CA ALA A 40 -2.70 14.46 -2.23
C ALA A 40 -2.57 15.74 -1.41
N GLY A 41 -1.39 16.36 -1.48
CA GLY A 41 -1.00 17.51 -0.65
C GLY A 41 -0.25 17.06 0.60
N LEU A 42 -0.49 17.71 1.73
CA LEU A 42 0.20 17.42 2.98
C LEU A 42 -0.12 16.01 3.48
N ALA A 43 0.91 15.18 3.62
CA ALA A 43 0.80 13.84 4.18
C ALA A 43 1.42 13.81 5.58
N PRO A 44 0.60 13.58 6.63
CA PRO A 44 1.06 13.65 8.00
C PRO A 44 1.74 12.34 8.40
N VAL A 45 3.00 12.18 7.98
CA VAL A 45 3.88 11.10 8.44
C VAL A 45 4.73 11.65 9.58
N ALA A 46 4.65 11.02 10.75
CA ALA A 46 5.29 11.53 11.96
C ALA A 46 6.82 11.47 11.87
N PHE A 47 7.52 12.39 12.54
CA PHE A 47 8.98 12.39 12.59
C PHE A 47 9.48 11.16 13.35
N SER A 48 10.50 10.48 12.85
CA SER A 48 11.18 9.38 13.54
C SER A 48 12.60 9.23 13.02
N PHE A 49 13.44 8.47 13.72
CA PHE A 49 14.83 8.24 13.31
C PHE A 49 14.95 7.44 11.99
N GLY A 50 13.89 6.76 11.56
CA GLY A 50 13.86 6.04 10.28
C GLY A 50 13.93 6.93 9.05
N TRP A 51 13.63 8.23 9.19
CA TRP A 51 13.65 9.17 8.08
C TRP A 51 15.03 9.40 7.47
N VAL A 52 16.10 9.29 8.26
CA VAL A 52 17.47 9.43 7.75
C VAL A 52 17.82 8.25 6.82
N ALA A 53 17.51 7.03 7.25
CA ALA A 53 17.73 5.84 6.42
C ALA A 53 16.89 5.95 5.13
N TYR A 54 15.62 6.35 5.26
CA TYR A 54 14.76 6.59 4.11
C TYR A 54 15.33 7.66 3.16
N SER A 55 15.85 8.78 3.66
CA SER A 55 16.35 9.87 2.80
C SER A 55 17.53 9.42 1.94
N VAL A 56 18.42 8.60 2.50
CA VAL A 56 19.55 8.01 1.73
C VAL A 56 19.02 7.07 0.65
N SER A 57 18.09 6.17 0.98
CA SER A 57 17.46 5.28 0.00
C SER A 57 16.69 6.05 -1.08
N ALA A 58 16.03 7.15 -0.72
CA ALA A 58 15.30 8.01 -1.65
C ALA A 58 16.25 8.70 -2.63
N VAL A 59 17.45 9.13 -2.21
CA VAL A 59 18.48 9.66 -3.12
C VAL A 59 18.91 8.61 -4.13
N VAL A 60 19.18 7.38 -3.68
CA VAL A 60 19.56 6.27 -4.59
C VAL A 60 18.44 5.99 -5.59
N SER A 61 17.18 5.95 -5.13
CA SER A 61 16.04 5.70 -6.00
C SER A 61 15.78 6.85 -6.98
N ALA A 62 15.92 8.11 -6.54
CA ALA A 62 15.73 9.29 -7.38
C ALA A 62 16.85 9.47 -8.43
N ILE A 63 18.08 9.02 -8.14
CA ILE A 63 19.21 9.07 -9.09
C ILE A 63 19.19 7.86 -10.04
N GLY A 64 18.97 6.65 -9.51
CA GLY A 64 19.07 5.41 -10.28
C GLY A 64 17.82 5.13 -11.14
N ASP A 65 16.67 5.03 -10.47
CA ASP A 65 15.40 4.65 -11.13
C ASP A 65 14.53 5.86 -11.45
N GLY A 66 14.86 7.00 -10.85
CA GLY A 66 14.11 8.21 -11.03
C GLY A 66 12.76 8.26 -10.30
N ARG A 67 12.62 7.51 -9.20
CA ARG A 67 11.34 7.33 -8.50
C ARG A 67 11.40 7.56 -7.00
N LEU A 68 10.24 7.77 -6.38
CA LEU A 68 10.06 7.85 -4.91
C LEU A 68 9.12 6.77 -4.36
N MET A 69 8.14 6.34 -5.15
CA MET A 69 7.26 5.23 -4.82
C MET A 69 8.04 3.92 -4.75
N PRO A 70 7.70 3.01 -3.81
CA PRO A 70 8.31 1.70 -3.73
C PRO A 70 8.23 0.96 -5.07
N ALA A 71 9.37 0.44 -5.52
CA ALA A 71 9.52 -0.25 -6.80
C ALA A 71 8.66 -1.51 -6.94
N THR A 72 8.42 -2.19 -5.82
CA THR A 72 7.66 -3.42 -5.77
C THR A 72 6.22 -3.13 -5.37
N PRO A 73 5.23 -3.71 -6.09
CA PRO A 73 3.84 -3.61 -5.67
C PRO A 73 3.68 -4.30 -4.30
N ASP A 74 2.78 -3.77 -3.47
CA ASP A 74 2.53 -4.31 -2.13
C ASP A 74 1.99 -5.76 -2.16
N TYR A 75 1.25 -6.10 -3.23
CA TYR A 75 0.72 -7.43 -3.48
C TYR A 75 0.68 -7.71 -4.99
N PRO A 76 1.08 -8.91 -5.44
CA PRO A 76 1.02 -9.27 -6.84
C PRO A 76 -0.43 -9.42 -7.30
N CYS A 77 -0.81 -8.70 -8.35
CA CYS A 77 -2.10 -8.86 -8.99
C CYS A 77 -1.96 -8.63 -10.50
N LYS A 78 -2.99 -9.02 -11.25
CA LYS A 78 -3.10 -8.80 -12.69
C LYS A 78 -4.34 -7.94 -12.94
N VAL A 79 -4.19 -7.03 -13.90
CA VAL A 79 -5.30 -6.23 -14.43
C VAL A 79 -5.56 -6.67 -15.85
N ILE A 80 -6.82 -6.98 -16.15
CA ILE A 80 -7.26 -7.46 -17.46
C ILE A 80 -8.26 -6.45 -18.00
N ASN A 81 -8.00 -5.92 -19.18
CA ASN A 81 -8.95 -5.06 -19.88
C ASN A 81 -10.06 -5.94 -20.46
N GLY A 82 -11.31 -5.68 -20.08
CA GLY A 82 -12.47 -6.42 -20.56
C GLY A 82 -12.71 -6.21 -22.05
N ASN A 83 -12.46 -5.02 -22.60
CA ASN A 83 -12.74 -4.73 -24.00
C ASN A 83 -11.71 -5.33 -24.96
N SER A 84 -10.41 -5.28 -24.60
CA SER A 84 -9.31 -5.77 -25.45
C SER A 84 -8.87 -7.19 -25.09
N GLY A 85 -9.17 -7.64 -23.88
CA GLY A 85 -8.65 -8.88 -23.32
C GLY A 85 -7.17 -8.79 -22.89
N TYR A 86 -6.51 -7.65 -23.03
CA TYR A 86 -5.10 -7.52 -22.67
C TYR A 86 -4.89 -7.62 -21.16
N SER A 87 -3.91 -8.40 -20.72
CA SER A 87 -3.58 -8.60 -19.31
C SER A 87 -2.21 -8.00 -18.98
N VAL A 88 -2.17 -7.21 -17.91
CA VAL A 88 -0.96 -6.54 -17.42
C VAL A 88 -0.67 -6.98 -15.99
N ASP A 89 0.60 -7.30 -15.72
CA ASP A 89 1.08 -7.50 -14.35
C ASP A 89 1.13 -6.16 -13.61
N ASN A 90 0.60 -6.15 -12.39
CA ASN A 90 0.56 -4.96 -11.58
C ASN A 90 1.97 -4.53 -11.16
N SER A 91 2.32 -3.29 -11.51
CA SER A 91 3.46 -2.55 -10.95
C SER A 91 3.04 -1.46 -9.97
N SER A 92 1.74 -1.17 -9.83
CA SER A 92 1.23 -0.14 -8.94
C SER A 92 1.12 -0.62 -7.50
N TRP A 93 1.73 0.13 -6.61
CA TRP A 93 1.61 -0.07 -5.17
C TRP A 93 0.14 0.05 -4.69
N VAL A 94 -0.63 0.99 -5.25
CA VAL A 94 -2.04 1.24 -4.88
C VAL A 94 -2.93 0.06 -5.25
N LEU A 95 -2.81 -0.48 -6.46
CA LEU A 95 -3.59 -1.64 -6.90
C LEU A 95 -3.25 -2.90 -6.08
N GLY A 96 -1.98 -3.04 -5.69
CA GLY A 96 -1.55 -4.10 -4.78
C GLY A 96 -2.29 -4.03 -3.45
N ARG A 97 -2.33 -2.85 -2.81
CA ARG A 97 -3.08 -2.65 -1.55
C ARG A 97 -4.56 -2.93 -1.69
N ILE A 98 -5.18 -2.43 -2.76
CA ILE A 98 -6.62 -2.64 -3.00
C ILE A 98 -6.94 -4.14 -3.10
N MET A 99 -6.10 -4.91 -3.81
CA MET A 99 -6.28 -6.37 -3.91
C MET A 99 -6.02 -7.09 -2.58
N ARG A 100 -4.95 -6.73 -1.87
CA ARG A 100 -4.58 -7.36 -0.59
C ARG A 100 -5.64 -7.15 0.50
N ASP A 101 -6.13 -5.91 0.60
CA ASP A 101 -7.07 -5.49 1.62
C ASP A 101 -8.52 -5.78 1.23
N PHE A 102 -8.76 -6.49 0.12
CA PHE A 102 -10.11 -6.73 -0.43
C PHE A 102 -11.09 -7.27 0.60
N HIS A 103 -10.65 -8.21 1.44
CA HIS A 103 -11.45 -8.79 2.51
C HIS A 103 -11.91 -7.78 3.59
N VAL A 104 -11.20 -6.66 3.76
CA VAL A 104 -11.52 -5.63 4.76
C VAL A 104 -12.53 -4.62 4.22
N TRP A 105 -12.46 -4.32 2.93
CA TRP A 105 -13.29 -3.27 2.31
C TRP A 105 -14.38 -3.79 1.38
N SER A 106 -14.41 -5.09 1.07
CA SER A 106 -15.46 -5.71 0.26
C SER A 106 -16.84 -5.43 0.85
N ASP A 107 -17.84 -5.39 -0.02
CA ASP A 107 -19.23 -5.19 0.39
C ASP A 107 -19.72 -6.38 1.25
N GLU A 108 -20.70 -6.12 2.11
CA GLU A 108 -21.28 -7.14 2.98
C GLU A 108 -21.86 -8.30 2.16
N ALA A 109 -22.46 -8.01 1.00
CA ALA A 109 -22.95 -9.02 0.09
C ALA A 109 -21.85 -9.98 -0.39
N THR A 110 -20.63 -9.47 -0.61
CA THR A 110 -19.48 -10.30 -0.98
C THR A 110 -19.08 -11.24 0.15
N THR A 111 -19.06 -10.75 1.39
CA THR A 111 -18.71 -11.55 2.58
C THR A 111 -19.77 -12.62 2.86
N GLN A 112 -21.05 -12.28 2.69
CA GLN A 112 -22.16 -13.23 2.78
C GLN A 112 -22.04 -14.32 1.71
N MET A 113 -21.84 -13.94 0.44
CA MET A 113 -21.63 -14.89 -0.66
C MET A 113 -20.46 -15.85 -0.40
N VAL A 114 -19.33 -15.35 0.14
CA VAL A 114 -18.19 -16.20 0.48
C VAL A 114 -18.56 -17.22 1.56
N SER A 115 -19.29 -16.79 2.59
CA SER A 115 -19.73 -17.63 3.69
C SER A 115 -20.71 -18.72 3.22
N ASP A 116 -21.66 -18.35 2.37
CA ASP A 116 -22.64 -19.26 1.77
C ASP A 116 -21.97 -20.32 0.90
N LEU A 117 -21.00 -19.91 0.07
CA LEU A 117 -20.24 -20.85 -0.76
C LEU A 117 -19.36 -21.79 0.06
N LEU A 118 -18.82 -21.31 1.19
CA LEU A 118 -18.02 -22.10 2.10
C LEU A 118 -18.88 -23.14 2.82
N GLU A 119 -20.10 -22.77 3.23
CA GLU A 119 -21.08 -23.69 3.84
C GLU A 119 -21.60 -24.73 2.83
N ALA A 120 -21.94 -24.30 1.61
CA ALA A 120 -22.35 -25.20 0.53
C ALA A 120 -21.26 -26.24 0.23
N LYS A 121 -20.01 -25.78 0.13
CA LYS A 121 -18.86 -26.67 -0.09
C LYS A 121 -18.59 -27.60 1.09
N TRP A 122 -18.75 -27.12 2.33
CA TRP A 122 -18.61 -27.99 3.49
C TRP A 122 -19.68 -29.08 3.49
N THR A 123 -20.91 -28.74 3.14
CA THR A 123 -22.01 -29.70 3.01
C THR A 123 -21.71 -30.76 1.95
N GLU A 124 -21.16 -30.37 0.79
CA GLU A 124 -20.69 -31.30 -0.25
C GLU A 124 -19.58 -32.23 0.29
N LEU A 125 -18.60 -31.70 1.01
CA LEU A 125 -17.49 -32.50 1.55
C LEU A 125 -17.95 -33.47 2.65
N LYS A 126 -18.90 -33.07 3.50
CA LYS A 126 -19.48 -33.95 4.53
C LYS A 126 -20.20 -35.17 3.94
N GLN A 127 -20.73 -35.05 2.73
CA GLN A 127 -21.34 -36.20 2.04
C GLN A 127 -20.29 -37.24 1.65
N SER A 128 -19.06 -36.83 1.34
CA SER A 128 -17.95 -37.74 1.03
C SER A 128 -17.17 -38.20 2.27
N ASP A 129 -17.04 -37.35 3.28
CA ASP A 129 -16.26 -37.58 4.49
C ASP A 129 -16.96 -36.93 5.70
N PRO A 130 -17.65 -37.72 6.56
CA PRO A 130 -18.42 -37.19 7.69
C PRO A 130 -17.60 -36.43 8.73
N ASP A 131 -16.31 -36.75 8.85
CA ASP A 131 -15.41 -36.19 9.88
C ASP A 131 -14.65 -34.94 9.39
N VAL A 132 -14.94 -34.47 8.17
CA VAL A 132 -14.23 -33.32 7.59
C VAL A 132 -14.57 -32.01 8.31
N GLY A 133 -13.53 -31.34 8.82
CA GLY A 133 -13.66 -30.03 9.45
C GLY A 133 -14.03 -28.91 8.46
N LYS A 134 -14.52 -27.77 8.98
CA LYS A 134 -14.85 -26.59 8.15
C LYS A 134 -13.60 -26.13 7.39
N PRO A 135 -13.64 -26.03 6.05
CA PRO A 135 -12.51 -25.46 5.34
C PRO A 135 -12.38 -23.98 5.68
N ALA A 136 -11.16 -23.51 5.97
CA ALA A 136 -10.90 -22.10 6.25
C ALA A 136 -11.15 -21.18 5.04
N GLN A 137 -11.15 -21.73 3.82
CA GLN A 137 -11.36 -21.00 2.56
C GLN A 137 -12.11 -21.87 1.56
N ALA A 138 -12.97 -21.26 0.75
CA ALA A 138 -13.63 -21.94 -0.37
C ALA A 138 -12.67 -22.08 -1.56
N ARG A 139 -11.55 -22.82 -1.38
CA ARG A 139 -10.41 -22.96 -2.32
C ARG A 139 -10.75 -23.40 -3.78
N THR A 140 -12.01 -23.66 -4.10
CA THR A 140 -12.46 -24.08 -5.45
C THR A 140 -13.54 -23.17 -6.04
N GLY A 141 -14.05 -22.22 -5.27
CA GLY A 141 -15.04 -21.24 -5.72
C GLY A 141 -14.38 -19.96 -6.19
N LEU A 142 -15.03 -19.28 -7.11
CA LEU A 142 -14.68 -17.91 -7.51
C LEU A 142 -15.82 -16.99 -7.11
N VAL A 143 -15.47 -15.86 -6.49
CA VAL A 143 -16.39 -14.78 -6.13
C VAL A 143 -15.96 -13.53 -6.89
N VAL A 144 -16.83 -13.09 -7.80
CA VAL A 144 -16.62 -11.92 -8.63
C VAL A 144 -17.47 -10.78 -8.08
N SER A 145 -16.81 -9.75 -7.55
CA SER A 145 -17.49 -8.56 -7.03
C SER A 145 -17.43 -7.46 -8.07
N ILE A 146 -18.60 -6.93 -8.42
CA ILE A 146 -18.78 -5.98 -9.51
C ILE A 146 -18.99 -4.59 -8.92
N PHE A 147 -18.16 -3.67 -9.37
CA PHE A 147 -18.14 -2.27 -8.97
C PHE A 147 -18.27 -1.37 -10.20
N ARG A 148 -18.71 -0.13 -9.97
CA ARG A 148 -18.67 0.95 -10.95
C ARG A 148 -17.88 2.13 -10.39
N PRO A 149 -17.11 2.85 -11.21
CA PRO A 149 -16.49 4.10 -10.77
C PRO A 149 -17.55 5.10 -10.30
N SER A 150 -17.30 5.80 -9.19
CA SER A 150 -18.28 6.77 -8.70
C SER A 150 -18.38 7.99 -9.62
N ARG A 151 -19.61 8.40 -9.98
CA ARG A 151 -19.86 9.61 -10.81
C ARG A 151 -19.69 10.91 -10.03
N ASN A 152 -19.86 10.85 -8.71
CA ASN A 152 -19.91 12.02 -7.85
C ASN A 152 -18.51 12.52 -7.45
N ARG A 153 -17.46 11.71 -7.64
CA ARG A 153 -16.10 12.03 -7.20
C ARG A 153 -15.08 11.74 -8.29
N ARG A 154 -14.11 12.65 -8.44
CA ARG A 154 -13.01 12.49 -9.40
C ARG A 154 -12.01 11.44 -8.91
N GLY A 155 -11.48 10.65 -9.83
CA GLY A 155 -10.35 9.74 -9.56
C GLY A 155 -9.07 10.51 -9.25
N GLY A 156 -8.17 9.91 -8.47
CA GLY A 156 -6.87 10.49 -8.12
C GLY A 156 -6.89 11.48 -6.96
N ILE A 157 -8.03 11.66 -6.29
CA ILE A 157 -8.15 12.48 -5.08
C ILE A 157 -8.57 11.57 -3.92
N PRO A 158 -7.68 11.21 -2.99
CA PRO A 158 -8.00 10.34 -1.88
C PRO A 158 -8.89 11.03 -0.85
N ARG A 159 -9.81 10.27 -0.27
CA ARG A 159 -10.58 10.69 0.90
C ARG A 159 -9.68 10.66 2.15
N ARG A 160 -9.74 11.71 2.96
CA ARG A 160 -9.06 11.76 4.27
C ARG A 160 -9.83 10.87 5.24
N ASP A 161 -9.13 9.92 5.84
CA ASP A 161 -9.66 8.95 6.80
C ASP A 161 -9.03 9.17 8.19
N LEU A 162 -9.43 8.35 9.17
CA LEU A 162 -8.88 8.40 10.52
C LEU A 162 -7.36 8.21 10.55
N LEU A 163 -6.80 7.45 9.62
CA LEU A 163 -5.35 7.24 9.51
C LEU A 163 -4.61 8.53 9.13
N TYR A 164 -5.19 9.34 8.26
CA TYR A 164 -4.68 10.68 7.98
C TYR A 164 -4.70 11.56 9.24
N TRP A 165 -5.83 11.60 9.95
CA TRP A 165 -5.97 12.43 11.14
C TRP A 165 -5.10 11.97 12.31
N SER A 166 -4.85 10.66 12.45
CA SER A 166 -3.96 10.12 13.48
C SER A 166 -2.51 10.57 13.28
N GLY A 167 -2.07 10.77 12.03
CA GLY A 167 -0.76 11.35 11.74
C GLY A 167 -0.63 12.78 12.25
N LEU A 168 -1.64 13.61 12.00
CA LEU A 168 -1.65 14.99 12.51
C LEU A 168 -1.69 15.01 14.04
N GLY A 169 -2.50 14.15 14.65
CA GLY A 169 -2.54 13.98 16.10
C GLY A 169 -1.18 13.55 16.67
N THR A 170 -0.49 12.64 16.01
CA THR A 170 0.84 12.16 16.44
C THR A 170 1.88 13.28 16.38
N ILE A 171 1.87 14.10 15.33
CA ILE A 171 2.76 15.27 15.22
C ILE A 171 2.50 16.25 16.38
N LEU A 172 1.23 16.50 16.73
CA LEU A 172 0.89 17.37 17.87
C LEU A 172 1.38 16.78 19.20
N VAL A 173 1.24 15.47 19.39
CA VAL A 173 1.78 14.77 20.57
C VAL A 173 3.30 14.88 20.63
N GLN A 174 4.01 14.71 19.50
CA GLN A 174 5.46 14.85 19.43
C GLN A 174 5.92 16.26 19.80
N LEU A 175 5.24 17.29 19.28
CA LEU A 175 5.51 18.68 19.64
C LEU A 175 5.23 18.93 21.13
N GLY A 176 4.16 18.34 21.68
CA GLY A 176 3.85 18.43 23.11
C GLY A 176 4.90 17.77 24.01
N ILE A 177 5.45 16.62 23.61
CA ILE A 177 6.55 15.98 24.36
C ILE A 177 7.81 16.85 24.26
N ALA A 178 8.07 17.43 23.09
CA ALA A 178 9.26 18.23 22.82
C ALA A 178 9.27 19.60 23.54
N THR A 179 8.13 20.09 24.04
CA THR A 179 8.07 21.34 24.83
C THR A 179 8.32 21.14 26.32
N ILE A 180 8.26 19.90 26.84
CA ILE A 180 8.48 19.60 28.27
C ILE A 180 9.88 20.06 28.74
N PRO A 181 10.99 19.76 28.02
CA PRO A 181 12.34 20.17 28.44
C PRO A 181 12.53 21.69 28.57
N ILE A 182 11.79 22.46 27.76
CA ILE A 182 11.80 23.93 27.83
C ILE A 182 11.20 24.40 29.15
N ALA A 183 10.08 23.79 29.56
CA ALA A 183 9.39 24.14 30.79
C ALA A 183 10.20 23.78 32.05
N THR A 184 11.06 22.76 31.98
CA THR A 184 11.82 22.26 33.15
C THR A 184 13.25 22.77 33.24
N GLY A 185 13.91 23.14 32.13
CA GLY A 185 15.35 23.40 32.12
C GLY A 185 15.87 24.38 31.07
N SER A 186 15.00 25.12 30.37
CA SER A 186 15.39 26.01 29.25
C SER A 186 16.14 25.32 28.11
N ASP A 187 15.96 24.02 27.91
CA ASP A 187 16.56 23.28 26.79
C ASP A 187 15.63 23.29 25.57
N TRP A 188 16.00 24.09 24.56
CA TRP A 188 15.24 24.25 23.31
C TRP A 188 15.62 23.22 22.25
N THR A 189 16.65 22.41 22.49
CA THR A 189 17.30 21.55 21.48
C THR A 189 16.32 20.51 20.94
N ILE A 190 15.57 19.86 21.82
CA ILE A 190 14.62 18.80 21.46
C ILE A 190 13.46 19.35 20.65
N LEU A 191 12.96 20.56 20.97
CA LEU A 191 11.92 21.23 20.19
C LEU A 191 12.43 21.58 18.79
N VAL A 192 13.60 22.19 18.68
CA VAL A 192 14.19 22.57 17.39
C VAL A 192 14.38 21.35 16.49
N LEU A 193 14.87 20.23 17.04
CA LEU A 193 15.08 19.00 16.28
C LEU A 193 13.76 18.34 15.88
N THR A 194 12.75 18.35 16.74
CA THR A 194 11.43 17.80 16.43
C THR A 194 10.72 18.62 15.36
N VAL A 195 10.77 19.96 15.46
CA VAL A 195 10.21 20.88 14.45
C VAL A 195 10.96 20.75 13.13
N GLY A 196 12.29 20.73 13.16
CA GLY A 196 13.14 20.53 11.98
C GLY A 196 12.87 19.20 11.29
N GLY A 197 12.82 18.11 12.04
CA GLY A 197 12.49 16.77 11.52
C GLY A 197 11.08 16.69 10.94
N THR A 198 10.09 17.32 11.60
CA THR A 198 8.71 17.40 11.09
C THR A 198 8.65 18.23 9.81
N ALA A 199 9.36 19.35 9.74
CA ALA A 199 9.41 20.19 8.54
C ALA A 199 10.04 19.43 7.37
N LEU A 200 11.16 18.72 7.59
CA LEU A 200 11.79 17.89 6.57
C LEU A 200 10.87 16.74 6.11
N ALA A 201 10.16 16.08 7.03
CA ALA A 201 9.18 15.05 6.73
C ALA A 201 8.06 15.59 5.83
N VAL A 202 7.50 16.76 6.19
CA VAL A 202 6.46 17.43 5.41
C VAL A 202 6.98 17.83 4.02
N LEU A 203 8.16 18.45 3.93
CA LEU A 203 8.79 18.83 2.65
C LEU A 203 8.99 17.62 1.73
N THR A 204 9.47 16.51 2.27
CA THR A 204 9.64 15.25 1.52
C THR A 204 8.31 14.71 1.00
N SER A 205 7.27 14.81 1.82
CA SER A 205 5.93 14.31 1.49
C SER A 205 5.16 15.17 0.48
N LEU A 206 5.51 16.46 0.38
CA LEU A 206 4.90 17.44 -0.52
C LEU A 206 5.50 17.43 -1.94
N LEU A 207 6.53 16.63 -2.18
CA LEU A 207 7.13 16.52 -3.51
C LEU A 207 6.07 16.10 -4.54
N PRO A 208 5.94 16.82 -5.68
CA PRO A 208 4.89 16.57 -6.67
C PRO A 208 5.02 15.17 -7.30
N GLN A 209 6.24 14.63 -7.33
CA GLN A 209 6.58 13.30 -7.81
C GLN A 209 5.69 12.19 -7.19
N TRP A 210 5.34 12.30 -5.91
CA TRP A 210 4.44 11.34 -5.26
C TRP A 210 3.08 11.23 -5.94
N LYS A 211 2.53 12.36 -6.40
CA LYS A 211 1.24 12.39 -7.08
C LYS A 211 1.35 11.81 -8.48
N GLU A 212 2.40 12.17 -9.19
CA GLU A 212 2.63 11.73 -10.57
C GLU A 212 2.81 10.21 -10.62
N GLU A 213 3.62 9.63 -9.74
CA GLU A 213 3.87 8.17 -9.70
C GLU A 213 2.67 7.39 -9.19
N LYS A 214 1.99 7.90 -8.15
CA LYS A 214 0.87 7.18 -7.52
C LYS A 214 -0.35 7.09 -8.43
N TRP A 215 -0.59 8.09 -9.27
CA TRP A 215 -1.71 8.12 -10.23
C TRP A 215 -1.23 8.34 -11.67
N ALA A 216 -0.19 7.59 -12.07
CA ALA A 216 0.39 7.55 -13.41
C ALA A 216 -0.56 6.92 -14.45
N CYS A 217 -1.75 7.49 -14.63
CA CYS A 217 -2.81 6.91 -15.46
C CYS A 217 -3.77 7.97 -16.00
N ARG A 218 -4.48 7.64 -17.09
CA ARG A 218 -5.59 8.45 -17.60
C ARG A 218 -6.75 8.46 -16.59
N THR A 219 -7.42 9.60 -16.45
CA THR A 219 -8.45 9.84 -15.40
C THR A 219 -9.90 9.68 -15.87
N GLN A 220 -10.10 9.31 -17.13
CA GLN A 220 -11.42 9.06 -17.74
C GLN A 220 -11.34 7.81 -18.59
N SER A 221 -11.56 6.64 -17.97
CA SER A 221 -11.64 5.39 -18.71
C SER A 221 -13.07 5.04 -19.14
N ASN A 222 -13.19 4.55 -20.37
CA ASN A 222 -14.39 3.94 -20.93
C ASN A 222 -14.31 2.41 -21.01
N ASP A 223 -13.23 1.82 -20.48
CA ASP A 223 -13.04 0.37 -20.50
C ASP A 223 -13.46 -0.26 -19.18
N SER A 224 -13.93 -1.50 -19.27
CA SER A 224 -14.16 -2.32 -18.08
C SER A 224 -12.87 -3.07 -17.75
N TYR A 225 -12.58 -3.27 -16.48
CA TYR A 225 -11.36 -3.93 -16.02
C TYR A 225 -11.68 -5.05 -15.04
N VAL A 226 -10.84 -6.08 -15.04
CA VAL A 226 -10.86 -7.13 -14.03
C VAL A 226 -9.53 -7.16 -13.31
N VAL A 227 -9.58 -7.00 -11.99
CA VAL A 227 -8.41 -7.09 -11.11
C VAL A 227 -8.48 -8.40 -10.34
N THR A 228 -7.43 -9.21 -10.42
CA THR A 228 -7.39 -10.53 -9.76
C THR A 228 -5.99 -10.80 -9.21
N GLY A 229 -5.90 -11.61 -8.15
CA GLY A 229 -4.63 -12.12 -7.63
C GLY A 229 -3.95 -13.14 -8.57
N GLY A 230 -4.61 -13.50 -9.67
CA GLY A 230 -4.18 -14.55 -10.60
C GLY A 230 -4.79 -15.91 -10.25
N ASN A 231 -4.21 -16.98 -10.81
CA ASN A 231 -4.68 -18.33 -10.57
C ASN A 231 -4.65 -18.68 -9.06
N GLY A 232 -5.68 -19.39 -8.61
CA GLY A 232 -5.87 -19.79 -7.22
C GLY A 232 -6.45 -18.69 -6.33
N SER A 233 -6.64 -17.47 -6.84
CA SER A 233 -7.34 -16.43 -6.09
C SER A 233 -8.85 -16.68 -6.06
N GLN A 234 -9.44 -16.60 -4.87
CA GLN A 234 -10.89 -16.77 -4.68
C GLN A 234 -11.68 -15.53 -5.14
N HIS A 235 -11.02 -14.38 -5.24
CA HIS A 235 -11.65 -13.09 -5.50
C HIS A 235 -11.20 -12.48 -6.82
N ALA A 236 -12.16 -12.01 -7.61
CA ALA A 236 -11.92 -11.12 -8.73
C ALA A 236 -12.78 -9.86 -8.58
N ILE A 237 -12.18 -8.70 -8.83
CA ILE A 237 -12.83 -7.40 -8.74
C ILE A 237 -13.08 -6.93 -10.16
N VAL A 238 -14.34 -6.79 -10.55
CA VAL A 238 -14.72 -6.23 -11.84
C VAL A 238 -15.09 -4.77 -11.66
N VAL A 239 -14.44 -3.89 -12.42
CA VAL A 239 -14.78 -2.46 -12.49
C VAL A 239 -15.39 -2.19 -13.85
N LEU A 240 -16.69 -1.89 -13.88
CA LEU A 240 -17.43 -1.66 -15.11
C LEU A 240 -17.14 -0.27 -15.69
N ALA A 241 -17.12 -0.20 -17.02
CA ALA A 241 -17.04 1.06 -17.75
C ALA A 241 -18.25 1.95 -17.46
N ASN A 242 -17.99 3.22 -17.18
CA ASN A 242 -19.03 4.25 -17.13
C ASN A 242 -18.56 5.66 -17.55
N GLY A 243 -17.38 5.77 -18.17
CA GLY A 243 -16.76 7.03 -18.57
C GLY A 243 -16.18 7.86 -17.44
N HIS A 244 -16.13 7.31 -16.23
CA HIS A 244 -15.51 7.92 -15.07
C HIS A 244 -14.47 6.97 -14.47
N GLY A 245 -13.53 7.51 -13.70
CA GLY A 245 -12.53 6.72 -12.99
C GLY A 245 -11.21 6.58 -13.74
N LEU A 246 -10.22 6.07 -13.00
CA LEU A 246 -8.86 5.89 -13.48
C LEU A 246 -8.78 4.70 -14.45
N ASN A 247 -7.94 4.83 -15.46
CA ASN A 247 -7.56 3.70 -16.31
C ASN A 247 -6.69 2.74 -15.50
N LEU A 248 -7.25 1.58 -15.13
CA LEU A 248 -6.57 0.62 -14.27
C LEU A 248 -5.46 -0.14 -15.00
N GLU A 249 -5.54 -0.27 -16.32
CA GLU A 249 -4.48 -0.87 -17.15
C GLU A 249 -3.26 0.03 -17.18
N ASP A 250 -3.44 1.33 -17.46
CA ASP A 250 -2.37 2.31 -17.38
C ASP A 250 -1.82 2.39 -15.95
N LEU A 251 -2.68 2.34 -14.92
CA LEU A 251 -2.23 2.37 -13.54
C LEU A 251 -1.38 1.15 -13.20
N ALA A 252 -1.78 -0.04 -13.66
CA ALA A 252 -1.01 -1.28 -13.48
C ALA A 252 0.31 -1.27 -14.25
N ALA A 253 0.36 -0.65 -15.44
CA ALA A 253 1.56 -0.49 -16.25
C ALA A 253 2.38 0.76 -15.90
N GLY A 254 1.84 1.69 -15.11
CA GLY A 254 2.30 3.07 -15.04
C GLY A 254 3.75 3.18 -14.58
N HIS A 255 4.17 2.34 -13.63
CA HIS A 255 5.56 2.36 -13.16
C HIS A 255 6.54 1.73 -14.17
N ARG A 256 6.07 0.97 -15.17
CA ARG A 256 6.89 0.45 -16.28
C ARG A 256 7.01 1.45 -17.43
N ASN A 257 5.98 2.27 -17.63
CA ASN A 257 5.86 3.18 -18.78
C ASN A 257 6.15 4.65 -18.45
N MET A 258 6.46 4.97 -17.20
CA MET A 258 6.93 6.30 -16.84
C MET A 258 8.32 6.51 -17.43
N ASP A 259 8.37 7.27 -18.53
CA ASP A 259 9.62 7.80 -19.07
C ASP A 259 10.39 8.48 -17.94
N MET A 260 11.66 8.06 -17.78
CA MET A 260 12.61 8.33 -16.69
C MET A 260 13.00 9.82 -16.54
N THR A 261 12.03 10.71 -16.59
CA THR A 261 12.19 12.14 -16.37
C THR A 261 11.64 12.47 -14.99
N THR A 262 12.28 11.91 -13.95
CA THR A 262 12.27 12.59 -12.67
C THR A 262 12.60 14.03 -12.95
N GLN A 263 11.70 14.94 -12.58
CA GLN A 263 11.97 16.34 -12.79
C GLN A 263 13.31 16.65 -12.11
N ASN A 264 14.24 17.30 -12.82
CA ASN A 264 15.55 17.66 -12.23
C ASN A 264 15.38 18.37 -10.88
N PHE A 265 14.26 19.09 -10.73
CA PHE A 265 13.79 19.66 -9.48
C PHE A 265 13.63 18.64 -8.35
N THR A 266 12.93 17.53 -8.57
CA THR A 266 12.75 16.46 -7.56
C THR A 266 14.09 15.83 -7.19
N ARG A 267 14.96 15.55 -8.18
CA ARG A 267 16.30 14.99 -7.92
C ARG A 267 17.13 15.89 -7.00
N VAL A 268 17.21 17.18 -7.35
CA VAL A 268 17.93 18.16 -6.54
C VAL A 268 17.28 18.31 -5.15
N SER A 269 15.94 18.36 -5.08
CA SER A 269 15.22 18.48 -3.82
C SER A 269 15.46 17.31 -2.88
N VAL A 270 15.46 16.08 -3.39
CA VAL A 270 15.72 14.86 -2.59
C VAL A 270 17.16 14.84 -2.08
N VAL A 271 18.13 15.25 -2.89
CA VAL A 271 19.54 15.39 -2.46
C VAL A 271 19.66 16.44 -1.35
N VAL A 272 19.09 17.62 -1.54
CA VAL A 272 19.10 18.71 -0.54
C VAL A 272 18.45 18.24 0.76
N VAL A 273 17.26 17.63 0.69
CA VAL A 273 16.55 17.10 1.85
C VAL A 273 17.37 16.03 2.56
N SER A 274 18.05 15.14 1.83
CA SER A 274 18.92 14.13 2.44
C SER A 274 20.13 14.73 3.15
N VAL A 275 20.74 15.79 2.60
CA VAL A 275 21.83 16.51 3.29
C VAL A 275 21.31 17.15 4.58
N LEU A 276 20.13 17.78 4.54
CA LEU A 276 19.50 18.37 5.73
C LEU A 276 19.16 17.32 6.79
N TRP A 277 18.71 16.13 6.38
CA TRP A 277 18.52 14.99 7.30
C TRP A 277 19.82 14.56 7.98
N MET A 278 20.93 14.51 7.25
CA MET A 278 22.24 14.21 7.83
C MET A 278 22.70 15.27 8.81
N CYS A 279 22.52 16.57 8.49
CA CYS A 279 22.81 17.66 9.42
C CYS A 279 21.98 17.53 10.71
N LEU A 280 20.68 17.25 10.57
CA LEU A 280 19.77 17.06 11.71
C LEU A 280 20.18 15.86 12.57
N LEU A 281 20.64 14.76 11.96
CA LEU A 281 21.15 13.60 12.69
C LEU A 281 22.44 13.92 13.45
N ILE A 282 23.38 14.65 12.84
CA ILE A 282 24.62 15.07 13.52
C ILE A 282 24.29 15.96 14.72
N SER A 283 23.36 16.90 14.56
CA SER A 283 22.88 17.73 15.68
C SER A 283 22.19 16.89 16.77
N ALA A 284 21.41 15.87 16.40
CA ALA A 284 20.78 14.96 17.34
C ALA A 284 21.80 14.11 18.13
N ALA A 285 22.86 13.65 17.48
CA ALA A 285 23.93 12.86 18.11
C ALA A 285 24.74 13.66 19.13
N GLY A 286 24.77 15.00 19.01
CA GLY A 286 25.44 15.89 19.96
C GLY A 286 24.70 16.12 21.28
N ILE A 287 23.50 15.55 21.47
CA ILE A 287 22.69 15.76 22.68
C ILE A 287 23.16 14.84 23.81
N VAL A 288 23.64 15.45 24.90
CA VAL A 288 24.09 14.74 26.11
C VAL A 288 23.03 14.79 27.23
N GLU A 289 22.13 15.77 27.20
CA GLU A 289 21.10 16.00 28.23
C GLU A 289 19.70 15.63 27.72
N ASN A 290 18.81 15.20 28.61
CA ASN A 290 17.38 15.00 28.30
C ASN A 290 17.08 14.05 27.11
N THR A 291 18.02 13.15 26.76
CA THR A 291 17.95 12.24 25.60
C THR A 291 16.67 11.38 25.59
N TRP A 292 16.09 11.11 26.77
CA TRP A 292 14.84 10.37 26.92
C TRP A 292 13.64 11.00 26.21
N TYR A 293 13.54 12.33 26.18
CA TYR A 293 12.43 13.01 25.48
C TYR A 293 12.60 12.89 23.96
N MET A 294 13.83 13.01 23.47
CA MET A 294 14.14 12.76 22.06
C MET A 294 13.84 11.31 21.66
N LEU A 295 14.21 10.34 22.52
CA LEU A 295 13.87 8.94 22.31
C LEU A 295 12.35 8.75 22.28
N ALA A 296 11.61 9.33 23.24
CA ALA A 296 10.16 9.25 23.31
C ALA A 296 9.48 9.79 22.04
N VAL A 297 9.91 10.97 21.56
CA VAL A 297 9.41 11.56 20.31
C VAL A 297 9.64 10.61 19.13
N GLY A 298 10.86 10.08 18.98
CA GLY A 298 11.19 9.18 17.88
C GLY A 298 10.46 7.83 17.97
N THR A 299 10.27 7.28 19.17
CA THR A 299 9.54 6.03 19.41
C THR A 299 8.05 6.19 19.13
N VAL A 300 7.43 7.29 19.56
CA VAL A 300 6.02 7.57 19.23
C VAL A 300 5.84 7.68 17.72
N GLY A 301 6.78 8.34 17.03
CA GLY A 301 6.76 8.48 15.58
C GLY A 301 6.91 7.15 14.83
N ILE A 302 7.88 6.31 15.22
CA ILE A 302 8.07 5.01 14.55
C ILE A 302 6.86 4.08 14.75
N LEU A 303 6.27 4.06 15.96
CA LEU A 303 5.09 3.25 16.25
C LEU A 303 3.89 3.68 15.40
N HIS A 304 3.66 4.98 15.28
CA HIS A 304 2.62 5.51 14.39
C HIS A 304 2.90 5.14 12.92
N ASN A 305 4.13 5.33 12.44
CA ASN A 305 4.51 5.01 11.06
C ASN A 305 4.37 3.50 10.75
N ILE A 306 4.64 2.61 11.72
CA ILE A 306 4.37 1.16 11.61
C ILE A 306 2.87 0.92 11.45
N ALA A 307 2.05 1.54 12.30
CA ALA A 307 0.59 1.41 12.23
C ALA A 307 0.05 1.91 10.90
N VAL A 308 0.55 3.05 10.39
CA VAL A 308 0.22 3.57 9.05
C VAL A 308 0.64 2.56 8.00
N ALA A 309 1.92 2.18 7.92
CA ALA A 309 2.41 1.26 6.90
C ALA A 309 1.65 -0.08 6.87
N GLY A 310 1.19 -0.57 8.02
CA GLY A 310 0.44 -1.82 8.16
C GLY A 310 -1.07 -1.71 7.93
N ALA A 311 -1.66 -0.53 8.09
CA ALA A 311 -3.11 -0.36 8.06
C ALA A 311 -3.72 -0.75 6.71
N ALA A 312 -4.88 -1.43 6.78
CA ALA A 312 -5.73 -1.68 5.63
C ALA A 312 -6.53 -0.42 5.30
N ARG A 313 -6.65 -0.09 4.01
CA ARG A 313 -7.38 1.12 3.57
C ARG A 313 -8.33 0.81 2.41
N ARG A 314 -9.45 1.52 2.41
CA ARG A 314 -10.47 1.45 1.35
C ARG A 314 -9.93 2.05 0.03
N PRO A 315 -10.46 1.64 -1.13
CA PRO A 315 -10.05 2.19 -2.43
C PRO A 315 -10.31 3.72 -2.53
N GLU A 316 -11.39 4.23 -1.91
CA GLU A 316 -11.67 5.68 -1.82
C GLU A 316 -10.51 6.48 -1.20
N ASN A 317 -9.85 5.90 -0.21
CA ASN A 317 -8.75 6.53 0.53
C ASN A 317 -7.44 6.54 -0.28
N HIS A 318 -7.40 5.81 -1.40
CA HIS A 318 -6.33 5.86 -2.40
C HIS A 318 -6.73 6.66 -3.65
N GLY A 319 -7.93 7.27 -3.66
CA GLY A 319 -8.44 8.05 -4.78
C GLY A 319 -9.10 7.22 -5.88
N ILE A 320 -9.41 5.94 -5.62
CA ILE A 320 -10.21 5.09 -6.50
C ILE A 320 -11.60 4.94 -5.89
N HIS A 321 -12.54 5.77 -6.33
CA HIS A 321 -13.91 5.74 -5.82
C HIS A 321 -14.73 4.69 -6.58
N LEU A 322 -15.16 3.65 -5.87
CA LEU A 322 -15.91 2.53 -6.41
C LEU A 322 -17.25 2.40 -5.69
N ASP A 323 -18.34 2.32 -6.46
CA ASP A 323 -19.68 2.05 -5.98
C ASP A 323 -19.99 0.57 -6.25
N PHE A 324 -20.40 -0.16 -5.20
CA PHE A 324 -20.78 -1.57 -5.32
C PHE A 324 -22.05 -1.73 -6.16
N VAL A 325 -22.07 -2.74 -7.03
CA VAL A 325 -23.22 -3.06 -7.86
C VAL A 325 -23.83 -4.38 -7.42
N GLU A 326 -23.02 -5.44 -7.45
CA GLU A 326 -23.46 -6.79 -7.07
C GLU A 326 -22.29 -7.75 -6.94
N VAL A 327 -22.57 -8.97 -6.48
CA VAL A 327 -21.60 -10.07 -6.39
C VAL A 327 -22.15 -11.31 -7.07
N ILE A 328 -21.30 -12.02 -7.82
CA ILE A 328 -21.61 -13.28 -8.47
C ILE A 328 -20.61 -14.32 -7.98
N GLY A 329 -21.08 -15.44 -7.43
CA GLY A 329 -20.22 -16.49 -6.91
C GLY A 329 -20.84 -17.88 -7.05
N ALA A 330 -19.99 -18.88 -7.25
CA ALA A 330 -20.38 -20.28 -7.28
C ALA A 330 -19.25 -21.19 -6.74
N THR A 331 -19.60 -22.40 -6.30
CA THR A 331 -18.65 -23.40 -5.78
C THR A 331 -17.68 -23.91 -6.83
N LYS A 332 -18.05 -23.78 -8.12
CA LYS A 332 -17.21 -24.10 -9.28
C LYS A 332 -16.88 -22.83 -10.05
N VAL A 333 -15.60 -22.52 -10.20
CA VAL A 333 -15.06 -21.38 -10.97
C VAL A 333 -15.75 -21.22 -12.33
N MET A 334 -15.87 -22.31 -13.09
CA MET A 334 -16.47 -22.32 -14.42
C MET A 334 -17.92 -21.81 -14.44
N LYS A 335 -18.71 -22.14 -13.42
CA LYS A 335 -20.09 -21.66 -13.30
C LYS A 335 -20.12 -20.16 -13.04
N THR A 336 -19.24 -19.66 -12.17
CA THR A 336 -19.11 -18.23 -11.91
C THR A 336 -18.73 -17.46 -13.17
N LEU A 337 -17.73 -17.93 -13.92
CA LEU A 337 -17.27 -17.28 -15.14
C LEU A 337 -18.39 -17.21 -16.20
N LEU A 338 -19.12 -18.31 -16.38
CA LEU A 338 -20.27 -18.35 -17.30
C LEU A 338 -21.38 -17.38 -16.87
N ALA A 339 -21.72 -17.34 -15.59
CA ALA A 339 -22.74 -16.42 -15.06
C ALA A 339 -22.33 -14.95 -15.24
N VAL A 340 -21.06 -14.63 -15.02
CA VAL A 340 -20.51 -13.28 -15.26
C VAL A 340 -20.60 -12.91 -16.74
N GLU A 341 -20.18 -13.80 -17.66
CA GLU A 341 -20.24 -13.51 -19.10
C GLU A 341 -21.69 -13.40 -19.62
N GLN A 342 -22.61 -14.21 -19.08
CA GLN A 342 -24.04 -14.12 -19.43
C GLN A 342 -24.65 -12.77 -19.02
N LYS A 343 -24.27 -12.25 -17.85
CA LYS A 343 -24.83 -11.00 -17.31
C LYS A 343 -24.10 -9.75 -17.82
N TYR A 344 -22.80 -9.85 -18.04
CA TYR A 344 -21.91 -8.78 -18.48
C TYR A 344 -21.12 -9.25 -19.69
N PRO A 345 -21.74 -9.23 -20.88
CA PRO A 345 -21.07 -9.67 -22.10
C PRO A 345 -19.81 -8.86 -22.34
N ARG A 346 -18.78 -9.51 -22.89
CA ARG A 346 -17.48 -8.93 -23.26
C ARG A 346 -16.50 -8.73 -22.12
N LEU A 347 -16.77 -9.06 -20.86
CA LEU A 347 -15.74 -8.96 -19.80
C LEU A 347 -14.50 -9.86 -20.06
N GLY A 348 -14.58 -10.83 -20.98
CA GLY A 348 -13.44 -11.61 -21.46
C GLY A 348 -13.16 -11.55 -22.96
N ARG A 349 -13.77 -10.65 -23.75
CA ARG A 349 -13.56 -10.64 -25.22
C ARG A 349 -12.19 -10.07 -25.58
N SER A 350 -11.33 -10.90 -26.16
CA SER A 350 -10.33 -10.43 -27.13
C SER A 350 -11.05 -10.08 -28.43
N HIS A 351 -10.59 -9.05 -29.15
CA HIS A 351 -11.20 -8.57 -30.40
C HIS A 351 -11.29 -9.63 -31.53
N ALA A 352 -10.64 -10.78 -31.40
CA ALA A 352 -10.82 -11.91 -32.31
C ALA A 352 -11.98 -12.79 -31.83
N GLY A 353 -13.01 -13.00 -32.67
CA GLY A 353 -14.26 -13.71 -32.37
C GLY A 353 -14.17 -15.21 -32.01
N TYR A 354 -13.14 -15.62 -31.27
CA TYR A 354 -13.03 -16.90 -30.58
C TYR A 354 -13.26 -16.68 -29.08
N LEU A 355 -13.63 -17.73 -28.36
CA LEU A 355 -14.02 -17.72 -26.94
C LEU A 355 -13.19 -16.78 -26.03
N PRO A 356 -13.76 -16.27 -24.92
CA PRO A 356 -13.10 -15.30 -24.04
C PRO A 356 -11.86 -15.89 -23.36
N LEU A 357 -10.71 -15.84 -24.03
CA LEU A 357 -9.54 -16.61 -23.61
C LEU A 357 -8.74 -15.91 -22.50
N SER A 358 -8.65 -14.59 -22.39
CA SER A 358 -7.68 -13.98 -21.47
C SER A 358 -8.13 -13.97 -20.00
N PHE A 359 -9.35 -13.52 -19.69
CA PHE A 359 -9.89 -13.61 -18.33
C PHE A 359 -9.99 -15.07 -17.86
N TRP A 360 -10.40 -15.96 -18.76
CA TRP A 360 -10.50 -17.39 -18.47
C TRP A 360 -9.13 -18.04 -18.34
N GLN A 361 -8.15 -17.71 -19.19
CA GLN A 361 -6.78 -18.23 -19.09
C GLN A 361 -6.12 -17.77 -17.81
N VAL A 362 -6.19 -16.49 -17.43
CA VAL A 362 -5.53 -16.01 -16.20
C VAL A 362 -6.10 -16.70 -14.95
N ILE A 363 -7.38 -17.04 -14.95
CA ILE A 363 -8.02 -17.75 -13.84
C ILE A 363 -7.81 -19.27 -13.91
N LEU A 364 -7.73 -19.87 -15.10
CA LEU A 364 -7.65 -21.32 -15.31
C LEU A 364 -6.22 -21.84 -15.61
N GLU A 365 -5.23 -20.98 -15.79
CA GLU A 365 -3.84 -21.36 -16.12
C GLU A 365 -3.27 -22.21 -15.00
N LYS A 366 -3.14 -23.53 -15.21
CA LYS A 366 -2.38 -24.39 -14.29
C LYS A 366 -0.96 -23.85 -14.16
N PRO A 367 -0.37 -23.78 -12.94
CA PRO A 367 1.06 -23.54 -12.84
C PRO A 367 1.76 -24.62 -13.66
N TYR A 368 2.62 -24.21 -14.59
CA TYR A 368 3.55 -25.13 -15.24
C TYR A 368 4.37 -25.80 -14.13
N VAL A 369 3.96 -27.00 -13.73
CA VAL A 369 4.84 -27.93 -13.03
C VAL A 369 5.98 -28.14 -14.02
N SER A 370 7.16 -27.63 -13.66
CA SER A 370 8.42 -27.96 -14.31
C SER A 370 8.51 -29.48 -14.34
N LEU A 371 8.16 -30.07 -15.48
CA LEU A 371 8.58 -31.41 -15.86
C LEU A 371 10.09 -31.33 -15.96
N LYS A 372 10.77 -31.60 -14.83
CA LYS A 372 12.14 -32.07 -14.86
C LYS A 372 12.16 -33.25 -15.82
N VAL A 373 12.76 -33.01 -16.97
CA VAL A 373 13.25 -34.03 -17.88
C VAL A 373 14.19 -34.89 -17.05
N MET A 374 13.70 -36.03 -16.57
CA MET A 374 14.53 -37.19 -16.27
C MET A 374 14.79 -37.85 -17.62
N ASN A 375 15.97 -37.59 -18.17
CA ASN A 375 16.67 -38.56 -18.99
C ASN A 375 17.52 -39.42 -18.06
#